data_AF-A0A3R6MUX8-F1
#
_entry.id   AF-A0A3R6MUX8-F1
#
_cell.length_a   1.000
_cell.length_b   1.000
_cell.length_c   1.000
_cell.angle_alpha   90.00
_cell.angle_beta   90.00
_cell.angle_gamma   90.00
#
_symmetry.space_group_name_H-M   'P 1'
#
loop_
_entity.id
_entity.type
_entity.pdbx_description
1 polymer ?
#
loop_
_entity_poly.entity_id
_entity_poly.type
_entity_poly.pdbx_seq_one_letter_code
_entity_poly.pdbx_strand_id
1 'polypeptide(L)'
;MEETEVKKPGSPYFKCLSRKDYVIKANEIIGKEGVEAISIRRIAAELGCSSASMYRYFKNLDELLFYAQLDALTDYILDLSKREKEWKDIWDMHFGIWRSYALEAFKNPKAFEIIFYRNIDKDLEEALKEYYEMFPEAIVLVSPFLKEMLEIPGYYERDYHVCQMLVKKGKITAENAKKLNHMICTLFLGYFKFIQEKGIRDDEILDMTEQFIGECREIASLYAIDFTSW
;
A
#
# COMPACT_ATOMS: atom_id res chain seq x y z
N MET A 1 -1.62 -18.47 67.38
CA MET A 1 -0.67 -18.01 66.34
C MET A 1 -0.69 -19.05 65.25
N GLU A 2 -1.44 -18.78 64.20
CA GLU A 2 -1.36 -19.52 62.94
C GLU A 2 -1.65 -18.46 61.87
N GLU A 3 -0.59 -17.95 61.24
CA GLU A 3 -0.67 -16.97 60.17
C GLU A 3 -1.19 -17.68 58.91
N THR A 4 -2.38 -17.29 58.47
CA THR A 4 -2.91 -17.65 57.17
C THR A 4 -2.16 -16.86 56.09
N GLU A 5 -1.26 -17.53 55.38
CA GLU A 5 -0.66 -17.03 54.14
C GLU A 5 -1.74 -16.79 53.08
N VAL A 6 -1.95 -15.52 52.74
CA VAL A 6 -2.78 -15.11 51.61
C VAL A 6 -2.05 -15.48 50.32
N LYS A 7 -2.53 -16.52 49.62
CA LYS A 7 -2.12 -16.85 48.25
C LYS A 7 -2.31 -15.64 47.35
N LYS A 8 -1.20 -15.10 46.83
CA LYS A 8 -1.19 -14.09 45.78
C LYS A 8 -1.92 -14.62 44.53
N PRO A 9 -2.77 -13.81 43.86
CA PRO A 9 -3.41 -14.23 42.63
C PRO A 9 -2.34 -14.53 41.56
N GLY A 10 -2.53 -15.66 40.89
CA GLY A 10 -1.61 -16.20 39.91
C GLY A 10 -1.33 -15.25 38.75
N SER A 11 -0.13 -15.44 38.20
CA SER A 11 0.42 -14.91 36.94
C SER A 11 -0.60 -14.31 35.96
N PRO A 12 -0.32 -13.13 35.37
CA PRO A 12 -1.17 -12.60 34.31
C PRO A 12 -1.22 -13.62 33.17
N TYR A 13 -2.44 -13.94 32.74
CA TYR A 13 -2.73 -14.80 31.60
C TYR A 13 -1.79 -14.45 30.44
N PHE A 14 -1.03 -15.43 29.95
CA PHE A 14 -0.33 -15.29 28.67
C PHE A 14 -1.40 -14.99 27.60
N LYS A 15 -1.46 -13.73 27.16
CA LYS A 15 -2.31 -13.36 26.02
C LYS A 15 -1.78 -14.17 24.84
N CYS A 16 -2.64 -14.99 24.23
CA CYS A 16 -2.28 -15.73 23.03
C CYS A 16 -2.21 -14.70 21.89
N LEU A 17 -1.05 -14.05 21.74
CA LEU A 17 -0.83 -13.05 20.70
C LEU A 17 -0.96 -13.72 19.33
N SER A 18 -1.53 -13.01 18.38
CA SER A 18 -1.66 -13.42 16.99
C SER A 18 -0.73 -12.58 16.10
N ARG A 19 -0.50 -13.02 14.86
CA ARG A 19 0.21 -12.21 13.85
C ARG A 19 -0.40 -10.81 13.74
N LYS A 20 -1.74 -10.73 13.75
CA LYS A 20 -2.52 -9.47 13.69
C LYS A 20 -2.23 -8.52 14.87
N ASP A 21 -2.04 -9.03 16.09
CA ASP A 21 -1.75 -8.18 17.25
C ASP A 21 -0.41 -7.43 17.10
N TYR A 22 0.61 -8.09 16.54
CA TYR A 22 1.91 -7.46 16.28
C TYR A 22 1.79 -6.40 15.18
N VAL A 23 1.06 -6.68 14.11
CA VAL A 23 0.83 -5.73 13.00
C VAL A 23 0.10 -4.49 13.51
N ILE A 24 -1.02 -4.65 14.23
CA ILE A 24 -1.77 -3.52 14.80
C ILE A 24 -0.89 -2.68 15.71
N LYS A 25 -0.11 -3.30 16.59
CA LYS A 25 0.77 -2.56 17.50
C LYS A 25 1.88 -1.81 16.75
N ALA A 26 2.44 -2.42 15.71
CA ALA A 26 3.42 -1.74 14.86
C ALA A 26 2.79 -0.53 14.18
N ASN A 27 1.58 -0.65 13.60
CA ASN A 27 0.86 0.46 12.95
C ASN A 27 0.62 1.62 13.93
N GLU A 28 0.18 1.32 15.14
CA GLU A 28 -0.07 2.33 16.17
C GLU A 28 1.18 3.15 16.52
N ILE A 29 2.34 2.49 16.62
CA ILE A 29 3.61 3.17 16.92
C ILE A 29 4.08 3.96 15.70
N ILE A 30 4.03 3.36 14.51
CA ILE A 30 4.40 4.00 13.24
C ILE A 30 3.59 5.29 13.03
N GLY A 31 2.28 5.25 13.22
CA GLY A 31 1.41 6.40 13.00
C GLY A 31 1.63 7.55 13.99
N LYS A 32 2.21 7.28 15.17
CA LYS A 32 2.46 8.30 16.22
C LYS A 32 3.89 8.83 16.21
N GLU A 33 4.85 7.94 15.98
CA GLU A 33 6.28 8.19 16.25
C GLU A 33 7.16 7.95 15.02
N GLY A 34 6.58 7.46 13.92
CA GLY A 34 7.28 7.11 12.69
C GLY A 34 7.93 5.74 12.73
N VAL A 35 8.32 5.24 11.56
CA VAL A 35 8.88 3.89 11.38
C VAL A 35 10.18 3.64 12.14
N GLU A 36 11.00 4.68 12.34
CA GLU A 36 12.29 4.58 13.03
C GLU A 36 12.15 4.28 14.54
N ALA A 37 10.97 4.52 15.12
CA ALA A 37 10.69 4.23 16.53
C ALA A 37 10.49 2.73 16.81
N ILE A 38 10.33 1.92 15.76
CA ILE A 38 10.05 0.50 15.87
C ILE A 38 11.31 -0.30 16.17
N SER A 39 11.24 -1.15 17.19
CA SER A 39 12.18 -2.25 17.40
C SER A 39 11.46 -3.46 17.98
N ILE A 40 12.04 -4.65 17.78
CA ILE A 40 11.49 -5.91 18.34
C ILE A 40 11.28 -5.78 19.85
N ARG A 41 12.23 -5.17 20.56
CA ARG A 41 12.15 -4.94 22.01
C ARG A 41 11.01 -4.00 22.38
N ARG A 42 10.81 -2.92 21.62
CA ARG A 42 9.72 -1.97 21.87
C ARG A 42 8.36 -2.63 21.71
N ILE A 43 8.13 -3.33 20.59
CA ILE A 43 6.85 -4.01 20.33
C ILE A 43 6.58 -5.08 21.40
N ALA A 44 7.60 -5.86 21.75
CA ALA A 44 7.48 -6.88 22.79
C ALA A 44 7.11 -6.28 24.15
N ALA A 45 7.72 -5.14 24.53
CA ALA A 45 7.37 -4.42 25.75
C ALA A 45 5.92 -3.91 25.75
N GLU A 46 5.47 -3.31 24.63
CA GLU A 46 4.09 -2.82 24.45
C GLU A 46 3.04 -3.94 24.47
N LEU A 47 3.40 -5.13 24.01
CA LEU A 47 2.53 -6.32 24.02
C LEU A 47 2.67 -7.17 25.29
N GLY A 48 3.59 -6.81 26.19
CA GLY A 48 3.85 -7.56 27.42
C GLY A 48 4.40 -8.97 27.17
N CYS A 49 5.17 -9.19 26.11
CA CYS A 49 5.75 -10.48 25.74
C CYS A 49 7.28 -10.44 25.64
N SER A 50 7.92 -11.60 25.45
CA SER A 50 9.35 -11.66 25.16
C SER A 50 9.63 -11.30 23.71
N SER A 51 10.77 -10.68 23.41
CA SER A 51 11.21 -10.44 22.02
C SER A 51 11.27 -11.72 21.18
N ALA A 52 11.58 -12.86 21.82
CA ALA A 52 11.60 -14.17 21.17
C ALA A 52 10.22 -14.60 20.64
N SER A 53 9.13 -14.09 21.21
CA SER A 53 7.76 -14.46 20.83
C SER A 53 7.38 -13.99 19.44
N MET A 54 7.97 -12.88 18.98
CA MET A 54 7.74 -12.32 17.64
C MET A 54 8.20 -13.29 16.54
N TYR A 55 9.33 -13.98 16.76
CA TYR A 55 9.90 -14.93 15.78
C TYR A 55 9.06 -16.17 15.51
N ARG A 56 7.96 -16.37 16.25
CA ARG A 56 6.93 -17.37 15.92
C ARG A 56 6.06 -16.95 14.73
N TYR A 57 6.00 -15.66 14.43
CA TYR A 57 5.13 -15.08 13.41
C TYR A 57 5.92 -14.41 12.28
N PHE A 58 7.06 -13.78 12.57
CA PHE A 58 7.86 -13.09 11.55
C PHE A 58 9.34 -13.50 11.64
N LYS A 59 10.00 -13.66 10.50
CA LYS A 59 11.42 -13.99 10.37
C LYS A 59 12.31 -12.92 11.00
N ASN A 60 11.95 -11.65 10.84
CA ASN A 60 12.71 -10.50 11.30
C ASN A 60 11.83 -9.25 11.46
N LEU A 61 12.44 -8.13 11.86
CA LEU A 61 11.76 -6.85 12.00
C LEU A 61 11.23 -6.32 10.66
N ASP A 62 11.97 -6.55 9.56
CA ASP A 62 11.58 -6.08 8.22
C ASP A 62 10.29 -6.75 7.75
N GLU A 63 10.10 -8.04 8.00
CA GLU A 63 8.84 -8.72 7.68
C GLU A 63 7.68 -8.13 8.49
N LEU A 64 7.86 -7.86 9.79
CA LEU A 64 6.83 -7.20 10.58
C LEU A 64 6.52 -5.78 10.08
N LEU A 65 7.55 -4.99 9.78
CA LEU A 65 7.39 -3.65 9.22
C LEU A 65 6.66 -3.69 7.88
N PHE A 66 6.96 -4.67 7.05
CA PHE A 66 6.25 -4.86 5.79
C PHE A 66 4.76 -5.07 6.00
N TYR A 67 4.34 -6.01 6.86
CA TYR A 67 2.92 -6.19 7.16
C TYR A 67 2.28 -4.96 7.81
N ALA A 68 3.03 -4.23 8.63
CA ALA A 68 2.55 -3.01 9.27
C ALA A 68 2.29 -1.88 8.25
N GLN A 69 3.15 -1.78 7.23
CA GLN A 69 3.01 -0.75 6.20
C GLN A 69 1.96 -1.09 5.14
N LEU A 70 1.53 -2.36 5.02
CA LEU A 70 0.44 -2.75 4.11
C LEU A 70 -0.88 -2.00 4.39
N ASP A 71 -1.05 -1.40 5.57
CA ASP A 71 -2.20 -0.54 5.85
C ASP A 71 -2.22 0.75 5.03
N ALA A 72 -1.07 1.22 4.55
CA ALA A 72 -1.02 2.27 3.53
C ALA A 72 -1.71 1.85 2.22
N LEU A 73 -1.81 0.55 1.94
CA LEU A 73 -2.61 0.06 0.82
C LEU A 73 -4.12 0.10 1.14
N THR A 74 -4.52 0.03 2.41
CA THR A 74 -5.93 0.14 2.80
C THR A 74 -6.51 1.50 2.37
N ASP A 75 -5.83 2.60 2.67
CA ASP A 75 -6.28 3.95 2.29
C ASP A 75 -6.34 4.14 0.77
N TYR A 76 -5.36 3.56 0.05
CA TYR A 76 -5.40 3.49 -1.41
C TYR A 76 -6.64 2.73 -1.92
N ILE A 77 -6.97 1.57 -1.34
CA ILE A 77 -8.15 0.77 -1.73
C ILE A 77 -9.46 1.50 -1.39
N LEU A 78 -9.51 2.22 -0.27
CA LEU A 78 -10.66 3.03 0.12
C LEU A 78 -10.91 4.19 -0.86
N ASP A 79 -9.86 4.91 -1.27
CA ASP A 79 -9.97 5.99 -2.26
C ASP A 79 -10.40 5.42 -3.63
N LEU A 80 -9.86 4.26 -4.05
CA LEU A 80 -10.30 3.55 -5.25
C LEU A 80 -11.80 3.21 -5.20
N SER A 81 -12.26 2.57 -4.12
CA SER A 81 -13.68 2.19 -3.94
C SER A 81 -14.62 3.38 -4.02
N LYS A 82 -14.21 4.52 -3.45
CA LYS A 82 -14.97 5.76 -3.50
C LYS A 82 -15.05 6.30 -4.92
N ARG A 83 -13.90 6.42 -5.60
CA ARG A 83 -13.79 7.03 -6.94
C ARG A 83 -14.36 6.18 -8.06
N GLU A 84 -14.33 4.86 -7.92
CA GLU A 84 -14.86 3.95 -8.91
C GLU A 84 -16.32 4.27 -9.29
N LYS A 85 -17.08 4.80 -8.34
CA LYS A 85 -18.49 5.22 -8.53
C LYS A 85 -18.64 6.47 -9.40
N GLU A 86 -17.57 7.21 -9.63
CA GLU A 86 -17.55 8.48 -10.34
C GLU A 86 -16.99 8.36 -11.77
N TRP A 87 -16.31 7.25 -12.09
CA TRP A 87 -15.67 7.04 -13.40
C TRP A 87 -16.70 6.80 -14.49
N LYS A 88 -16.64 7.63 -15.55
CA LYS A 88 -17.59 7.56 -16.67
C LYS A 88 -17.08 6.69 -17.81
N ASP A 89 -15.76 6.60 -17.94
CA ASP A 89 -15.11 5.80 -18.96
C ASP A 89 -13.80 5.15 -18.48
N ILE A 90 -13.13 4.48 -19.42
CA ILE A 90 -11.88 3.74 -19.16
C ILE A 90 -10.68 4.67 -18.92
N TRP A 91 -10.73 5.92 -19.38
CA TRP A 91 -9.70 6.92 -19.11
C TRP A 91 -9.87 7.51 -17.71
N ASP A 92 -11.10 7.81 -17.30
CA ASP A 92 -11.42 8.16 -15.92
C ASP A 92 -10.93 7.07 -14.95
N MET A 93 -11.16 5.80 -15.30
CA MET A 93 -10.65 4.65 -14.55
C MET A 93 -9.12 4.64 -14.49
N HIS A 94 -8.44 4.73 -15.62
CA HIS A 94 -6.97 4.67 -15.68
C HIS A 94 -6.32 5.80 -14.86
N PHE A 95 -6.74 7.05 -15.08
CA PHE A 95 -6.22 8.19 -14.32
C PHE A 95 -6.67 8.18 -12.86
N GLY A 96 -7.87 7.68 -12.58
CA GLY A 96 -8.37 7.52 -11.21
C GLY A 96 -7.56 6.52 -10.39
N ILE A 97 -7.14 5.41 -11.01
CA ILE A 97 -6.23 4.43 -10.38
C ILE A 97 -4.88 5.09 -10.08
N TRP A 98 -4.26 5.74 -11.07
CA TRP A 98 -2.99 6.44 -10.88
C TRP A 98 -3.06 7.52 -9.83
N ARG A 99 -4.15 8.28 -9.80
CA ARG A 99 -4.36 9.36 -8.83
C ARG A 99 -4.43 8.80 -7.41
N SER A 100 -5.19 7.72 -7.21
CA SER A 100 -5.32 7.08 -5.89
C SER A 100 -3.97 6.52 -5.45
N TYR A 101 -3.23 5.88 -6.36
CA TYR A 101 -1.91 5.30 -6.09
C TYR A 101 -0.87 6.38 -5.74
N ALA A 102 -0.77 7.42 -6.56
CA ALA A 102 0.18 8.51 -6.38
C ALA A 102 -0.11 9.31 -5.10
N LEU A 103 -1.37 9.65 -4.84
CA LEU A 103 -1.78 10.33 -3.61
C LEU A 103 -1.27 9.59 -2.37
N GLU A 104 -1.49 8.28 -2.33
CA GLU A 104 -1.14 7.47 -1.18
C GLU A 104 0.36 7.23 -1.07
N ALA A 105 1.03 6.98 -2.20
CA ALA A 105 2.49 6.86 -2.25
C ALA A 105 3.20 8.15 -1.80
N PHE A 106 2.68 9.32 -2.17
CA PHE A 106 3.27 10.61 -1.83
C PHE A 106 3.05 10.99 -0.36
N LYS A 107 1.92 10.58 0.25
CA LYS A 107 1.70 10.68 1.70
C LYS A 107 2.61 9.76 2.50
N ASN A 108 2.81 8.54 1.99
CA ASN A 108 3.47 7.47 2.71
C ASN A 108 4.71 6.93 1.96
N PRO A 109 5.70 7.77 1.61
CA PRO A 109 6.81 7.37 0.75
C PRO A 109 7.68 6.28 1.37
N LYS A 110 7.88 6.30 2.69
CA LYS A 110 8.59 5.24 3.42
C LYS A 110 7.81 3.91 3.42
N ALA A 111 6.49 3.96 3.52
CA ALA A 111 5.64 2.76 3.48
C ALA A 111 5.77 2.07 2.12
N PHE A 112 5.60 2.84 1.04
CA PHE A 112 5.68 2.35 -0.32
C PHE A 112 7.11 1.86 -0.67
N GLU A 113 8.15 2.49 -0.12
CA GLU A 113 9.52 1.97 -0.19
C GLU A 113 9.64 0.57 0.44
N ILE A 114 9.11 0.39 1.65
CA ILE A 114 9.16 -0.87 2.38
C ILE A 114 8.37 -1.96 1.64
N ILE A 115 7.20 -1.63 1.10
CA ILE A 115 6.31 -2.60 0.44
C ILE A 115 6.86 -3.04 -0.92
N PHE A 116 7.30 -2.09 -1.75
CA PHE A 116 7.59 -2.36 -3.17
C PHE A 116 9.08 -2.41 -3.51
N TYR A 117 9.96 -1.84 -2.68
CA TYR A 117 11.38 -1.66 -3.02
C TYR A 117 12.36 -2.30 -2.04
N ARG A 118 11.95 -2.58 -0.79
CA ARG A 118 12.77 -3.44 0.08
C ARG A 118 12.61 -4.88 -0.39
N ASN A 119 13.75 -5.47 -0.76
CA ASN A 119 13.83 -6.86 -1.19
C ASN A 119 13.60 -7.77 0.02
N ILE A 120 12.33 -8.03 0.30
CA ILE A 120 11.92 -8.97 1.35
C ILE A 120 11.82 -10.32 0.67
N ASP A 121 12.45 -11.35 1.25
CA ASP A 121 12.38 -12.75 0.80
C ASP A 121 10.98 -13.36 1.08
N LYS A 122 9.94 -12.63 0.69
CA LYS A 122 8.54 -13.03 0.76
C LYS A 122 7.86 -12.61 -0.53
N ASP A 123 7.11 -13.55 -1.08
CA ASP A 123 6.30 -13.31 -2.25
C ASP A 123 5.20 -12.29 -1.91
N LEU A 124 5.20 -11.14 -2.60
CA LEU A 124 4.29 -10.03 -2.31
C LEU A 124 2.83 -10.44 -2.55
N GLU A 125 2.55 -11.36 -3.49
CA GLU A 125 1.21 -11.90 -3.72
C GLU A 125 0.73 -12.74 -2.52
N GLU A 126 1.55 -13.66 -2.01
CA GLU A 126 1.27 -14.42 -0.79
C GLU A 126 1.07 -13.50 0.41
N ALA A 127 1.91 -12.49 0.55
CA ALA A 127 1.87 -11.58 1.68
C ALA A 127 0.62 -10.68 1.68
N LEU A 128 0.17 -10.24 0.50
CA LEU A 128 -1.09 -9.55 0.31
C LEU A 128 -2.27 -10.45 0.69
N LYS A 129 -2.30 -11.72 0.25
CA LYS A 129 -3.36 -12.67 0.65
C LYS A 129 -3.45 -12.83 2.17
N GLU A 130 -2.32 -13.07 2.84
CA GLU A 130 -2.26 -13.16 4.30
C GLU A 130 -2.74 -11.87 4.99
N TYR A 131 -2.37 -10.70 4.44
CA TYR A 131 -2.81 -9.42 4.97
C TYR A 131 -4.33 -9.25 4.86
N TYR A 132 -4.92 -9.57 3.72
CA TYR A 132 -6.37 -9.47 3.53
C TYR A 132 -7.16 -10.54 4.31
N GLU A 133 -6.56 -11.68 4.63
CA GLU A 133 -7.13 -12.62 5.62
C GLU A 133 -7.14 -12.02 7.05
N MET A 134 -6.11 -11.24 7.40
CA MET A 134 -6.06 -10.53 8.68
C MET A 134 -7.01 -9.31 8.73
N PHE A 135 -7.25 -8.66 7.59
CA PHE A 135 -8.05 -7.43 7.43
C PHE A 135 -9.06 -7.53 6.27
N PRO A 136 -10.07 -8.42 6.36
CA PRO A 136 -11.00 -8.70 5.25
C PRO A 136 -11.82 -7.48 4.80
N GLU A 137 -12.08 -6.54 5.71
CA GLU A 137 -12.77 -5.29 5.45
C GLU A 137 -12.08 -4.41 4.37
N ALA A 138 -10.78 -4.56 4.16
CA ALA A 138 -10.03 -3.73 3.21
C ALA A 138 -10.39 -4.00 1.74
N ILE A 139 -10.66 -5.26 1.34
CA ILE A 139 -10.88 -5.64 -0.08
C ILE A 139 -12.34 -5.64 -0.52
N VAL A 140 -13.28 -5.86 0.40
CA VAL A 140 -14.71 -6.09 0.05
C VAL A 140 -15.35 -4.89 -0.69
N LEU A 141 -14.66 -3.76 -0.75
CA LEU A 141 -15.16 -2.47 -1.18
C LEU A 141 -14.95 -2.16 -2.68
N VAL A 142 -14.16 -2.94 -3.42
CA VAL A 142 -13.83 -2.65 -4.84
C VAL A 142 -14.46 -3.64 -5.82
N SER A 143 -14.62 -3.24 -7.10
CA SER A 143 -15.12 -4.15 -8.13
C SER A 143 -14.18 -5.35 -8.41
N PRO A 144 -14.69 -6.42 -9.06
CA PRO A 144 -13.87 -7.58 -9.44
C PRO A 144 -12.62 -7.23 -10.26
N PHE A 145 -12.72 -6.21 -11.12
CA PHE A 145 -11.58 -5.76 -11.93
C PHE A 145 -10.50 -5.11 -11.06
N LEU A 146 -10.89 -4.19 -10.18
CA LEU A 146 -9.94 -3.56 -9.26
C LEU A 146 -9.33 -4.59 -8.31
N LYS A 147 -10.09 -5.61 -7.90
CA LYS A 147 -9.57 -6.73 -7.12
C LYS A 147 -8.46 -7.48 -7.87
N GLU A 148 -8.70 -7.89 -9.11
CA GLU A 148 -7.70 -8.56 -9.97
C GLU A 148 -6.44 -7.69 -10.14
N MET A 149 -6.63 -6.39 -10.37
CA MET A 149 -5.54 -5.42 -10.51
C MET A 149 -4.73 -5.26 -9.20
N LEU A 150 -5.37 -5.26 -8.03
CA LEU A 150 -4.72 -5.13 -6.72
C LEU A 150 -3.93 -6.37 -6.32
N GLU A 151 -4.30 -7.55 -6.83
CA GLU A 151 -3.55 -8.79 -6.67
C GLU A 151 -2.22 -8.78 -7.44
N ILE A 152 -2.07 -7.87 -8.42
CA ILE A 152 -0.80 -7.65 -9.12
C ILE A 152 0.15 -6.87 -8.22
N PRO A 153 1.31 -7.45 -7.84
CA PRO A 153 2.22 -6.85 -6.86
C PRO A 153 2.86 -5.54 -7.32
N GLY A 154 3.47 -5.52 -8.51
CA GLY A 154 4.23 -4.39 -9.00
C GLY A 154 3.36 -3.35 -9.69
N TYR A 155 3.62 -2.07 -9.43
CA TYR A 155 2.88 -0.97 -10.08
C TYR A 155 3.07 -0.96 -11.61
N TYR A 156 4.22 -1.45 -12.11
CA TYR A 156 4.52 -1.52 -13.54
C TYR A 156 3.61 -2.54 -14.25
N GLU A 157 3.55 -3.76 -13.74
CA GLU A 157 2.71 -4.85 -14.25
C GLU A 157 1.23 -4.51 -14.07
N ARG A 158 0.88 -3.88 -12.94
CA ARG A 158 -0.46 -3.43 -12.62
C ARG A 158 -0.97 -2.39 -13.61
N ASP A 159 -0.19 -1.36 -13.91
CA ASP A 159 -0.57 -0.37 -14.90
C ASP A 159 -0.67 -0.98 -16.30
N TYR A 160 0.22 -1.92 -16.64
CA TYR A 160 0.14 -2.61 -17.93
C TYR A 160 -1.15 -3.43 -18.05
N HIS A 161 -1.61 -4.07 -16.96
CA HIS A 161 -2.91 -4.74 -16.92
C HIS A 161 -4.08 -3.78 -17.20
N VAL A 162 -4.04 -2.55 -16.65
CA VAL A 162 -5.04 -1.51 -16.96
C VAL A 162 -4.92 -1.06 -18.42
N CYS A 163 -3.70 -0.88 -18.95
CA CYS A 163 -3.45 -0.56 -20.35
C CYS A 163 -4.02 -1.62 -21.32
N GLN A 164 -4.00 -2.91 -20.96
CA GLN A 164 -4.63 -3.96 -21.76
C GLN A 164 -6.15 -3.76 -21.88
N MET A 165 -6.80 -3.17 -20.89
CA MET A 165 -8.22 -2.81 -20.99
C MET A 165 -8.44 -1.65 -21.96
N LEU A 166 -7.55 -0.66 -21.99
CA LEU A 166 -7.58 0.42 -22.99
C LEU A 166 -7.45 -0.15 -24.41
N VAL A 167 -6.58 -1.15 -24.62
CA VAL A 167 -6.45 -1.87 -25.90
C VAL A 167 -7.74 -2.61 -26.25
N LYS A 168 -8.31 -3.39 -25.33
CA LYS A 168 -9.57 -4.13 -25.54
C LYS A 168 -10.74 -3.20 -25.90
N LYS A 169 -10.74 -1.97 -25.37
CA LYS A 169 -11.74 -0.93 -25.67
C LYS A 169 -11.43 -0.11 -26.93
N GLY A 170 -10.36 -0.43 -27.66
CA GLY A 170 -9.96 0.26 -28.88
C GLY A 170 -9.46 1.68 -28.67
N LYS A 171 -9.06 2.05 -27.44
CA LYS A 171 -8.58 3.39 -27.09
C LYS A 171 -7.13 3.61 -27.51
N ILE A 172 -6.31 2.57 -27.43
CA ILE A 172 -4.90 2.57 -27.81
C ILE A 172 -4.54 1.27 -28.53
N THR A 173 -3.46 1.28 -29.31
CA THR A 173 -2.89 0.04 -29.86
C THR A 173 -2.10 -0.72 -28.79
N ALA A 174 -1.87 -2.02 -28.99
CA ALA A 174 -1.03 -2.81 -28.08
C ALA A 174 0.42 -2.30 -27.99
N GLU A 175 0.93 -1.69 -29.06
CA GLU A 175 2.25 -1.06 -29.07
C GLU A 175 2.26 0.23 -28.25
N ASN A 176 1.23 1.06 -28.43
CA ASN A 176 1.07 2.29 -27.65
C ASN A 176 0.82 2.02 -26.16
N ALA A 177 0.17 0.92 -25.81
CA ALA A 177 0.01 0.49 -24.42
C ALA A 177 1.34 0.29 -23.70
N LYS A 178 2.33 -0.35 -24.35
CA LYS A 178 3.66 -0.54 -23.76
C LYS A 178 4.38 0.78 -23.54
N LYS A 179 4.26 1.71 -24.50
CA LYS A 179 4.88 3.04 -24.42
C LYS A 179 4.23 3.89 -23.34
N LEU A 180 2.90 3.92 -23.29
CA LEU A 180 2.13 4.64 -22.29
C LEU A 180 2.50 4.16 -20.88
N ASN A 181 2.46 2.84 -20.66
CA ASN A 181 2.85 2.23 -19.39
C ASN A 181 4.28 2.59 -18.97
N HIS A 182 5.25 2.41 -19.87
CA HIS A 182 6.64 2.76 -19.60
C HIS A 182 6.80 4.24 -19.21
N MET A 183 6.17 5.15 -19.95
CA MET A 183 6.28 6.59 -19.72
C MET A 183 5.65 7.01 -18.39
N ILE A 184 4.43 6.56 -18.09
CA ILE A 184 3.75 6.93 -16.85
C ILE A 184 4.44 6.32 -15.63
N CYS A 185 4.83 5.04 -15.70
CA CYS A 185 5.57 4.40 -14.61
C CYS A 185 6.92 5.08 -14.33
N THR A 186 7.62 5.50 -15.38
CA THR A 186 8.89 6.23 -15.24
C THR A 186 8.66 7.63 -14.66
N LEU A 187 7.60 8.32 -15.09
CA LEU A 187 7.21 9.62 -14.54
C LEU A 187 6.90 9.51 -13.05
N PHE A 188 6.06 8.56 -12.66
CA PHE A 188 5.73 8.29 -11.26
C PHE A 188 6.98 8.04 -10.43
N LEU A 189 7.90 7.19 -10.92
CA LEU A 189 9.14 6.89 -10.23
C LEU A 189 10.00 8.16 -10.01
N GLY A 190 10.02 9.07 -10.98
CA GLY A 190 10.69 10.37 -10.84
C GLY A 190 10.10 11.22 -9.73
N TYR A 191 8.77 11.40 -9.71
CA TYR A 191 8.06 12.11 -8.64
C TYR A 191 8.32 11.46 -7.27
N PHE A 192 8.16 10.15 -7.21
CA PHE A 192 8.32 9.38 -5.98
C PHE A 192 9.74 9.52 -5.42
N LYS A 193 10.78 9.42 -6.27
CA LYS A 193 12.17 9.61 -5.84
C LYS A 193 12.45 11.04 -5.39
N PHE A 194 11.91 12.04 -6.09
CA PHE A 194 12.04 13.43 -5.67
C PHE A 194 11.45 13.66 -4.27
N ILE A 195 10.26 13.11 -4.00
CA ILE A 195 9.61 13.18 -2.69
C ILE A 195 10.40 12.42 -1.62
N GLN A 196 10.93 11.24 -1.93
CA GLN A 196 11.79 10.49 -1.00
C GLN A 196 13.05 11.29 -0.60
N GLU A 197 13.66 12.02 -1.55
CA GLU A 197 14.89 12.77 -1.32
C GLU A 197 14.68 14.14 -0.67
N LYS A 198 13.62 14.86 -1.05
CA LYS A 198 13.37 16.25 -0.64
C LYS A 198 12.33 16.38 0.46
N GLY A 199 11.52 15.35 0.68
CA GLY A 199 10.29 15.44 1.43
C GLY A 199 9.22 16.24 0.67
N ILE A 200 8.00 16.20 1.20
CA ILE A 200 6.86 17.02 0.75
C ILE A 200 6.06 17.40 1.98
N ARG A 201 5.45 18.60 1.98
CA ARG A 201 4.53 18.98 3.05
C ARG A 201 3.13 18.46 2.77
N ASP A 202 2.38 18.12 3.81
CA ASP A 202 1.03 17.56 3.69
C ASP A 202 0.09 18.42 2.83
N ASP A 203 0.22 19.75 2.89
CA ASP A 203 -0.58 20.70 2.11
C ASP A 203 -0.26 20.69 0.60
N GLU A 204 0.92 20.20 0.19
CA GLU A 204 1.38 20.16 -1.21
C GLU A 204 1.12 18.82 -1.90
N ILE A 205 0.82 17.77 -1.14
CA ILE A 205 0.67 16.40 -1.67
C ILE A 205 -0.42 16.33 -2.75
N LEU A 206 -1.55 17.00 -2.50
CA LEU A 206 -2.66 16.99 -3.45
C LEU A 206 -2.26 17.70 -4.75
N ASP A 207 -1.65 18.87 -4.66
CA ASP A 207 -1.23 19.64 -5.83
C ASP A 207 -0.19 18.86 -6.65
N MET A 208 0.78 18.23 -5.99
CA MET A 208 1.77 17.36 -6.62
C MET A 208 1.14 16.16 -7.32
N THR A 209 0.12 15.57 -6.70
CA THR A 209 -0.65 14.47 -7.28
C THR A 209 -1.40 14.92 -8.54
N GLU A 210 -2.09 16.06 -8.48
CA GLU A 210 -2.83 16.59 -9.63
C GLU A 210 -1.89 17.03 -10.76
N GLN A 211 -0.69 17.53 -10.44
CA GLN A 211 0.35 17.82 -11.43
C GLN A 211 0.78 16.53 -12.16
N PHE A 212 1.13 15.47 -11.41
CA PHE A 212 1.46 14.17 -11.98
C PHE A 212 0.35 13.65 -12.90
N ILE A 213 -0.92 13.76 -12.48
CA ILE A 213 -2.06 13.32 -13.29
C ILE A 213 -2.28 14.18 -14.53
N GLY A 214 -2.04 15.49 -14.46
CA GLY A 214 -2.03 16.38 -15.62
C GLY A 214 -1.03 15.92 -16.67
N GLU A 215 0.20 15.66 -16.25
CA GLU A 215 1.27 15.16 -17.13
C GLU A 215 0.97 13.74 -17.67
N CYS A 216 0.35 12.85 -16.89
CA CYS A 216 -0.15 11.57 -17.39
C CYS A 216 -1.17 11.73 -18.53
N ARG A 217 -2.08 12.72 -18.42
CA ARG A 217 -3.07 13.00 -19.46
C ARG A 217 -2.42 13.53 -20.73
N GLU A 218 -1.42 14.40 -20.61
CA GLU A 218 -0.62 14.88 -21.74
C GLU A 218 0.09 13.72 -22.45
N ILE A 219 0.75 12.82 -21.70
CA ILE A 219 1.39 11.63 -22.27
C ILE A 219 0.37 10.73 -22.97
N ALA A 220 -0.79 10.48 -22.34
CA ALA A 220 -1.83 9.65 -22.93
C ALA A 220 -2.37 10.24 -24.25
N SER A 221 -2.45 11.57 -24.37
CA SER A 221 -2.86 12.27 -25.59
C SER A 221 -1.99 11.94 -26.82
N LEU A 222 -0.72 11.59 -26.61
CA LEU A 222 0.20 11.21 -27.69
C LEU A 222 -0.09 9.81 -28.27
N TYR A 223 -0.79 8.97 -27.51
CA TYR A 223 -0.93 7.54 -27.79
C TYR A 223 -2.38 7.09 -28.00
N ALA A 224 -3.35 7.85 -27.49
CA ALA A 224 -4.76 7.57 -27.65
C ALA A 224 -5.25 7.82 -29.08
N ILE A 225 -6.13 6.95 -29.53
CA ILE A 225 -6.79 7.03 -30.83
C ILE A 225 -7.99 7.99 -30.76
N ASP A 226 -8.59 8.12 -29.58
CA ASP A 226 -9.80 8.91 -29.34
C ASP A 226 -9.55 10.28 -28.71
N PHE A 227 -8.31 10.59 -28.32
CA PHE A 227 -7.89 11.97 -28.05
C PHE A 227 -7.54 12.68 -29.37
N THR A 228 -8.47 12.73 -30.32
CA THR A 228 -8.26 13.51 -31.53
C THR A 228 -8.31 15.00 -31.21
N SER A 229 -7.11 15.61 -31.23
CA SER A 229 -6.79 16.99 -31.64
C SER A 229 -7.74 18.09 -31.16
N TRP A 230 -7.33 18.83 -30.13
CA TRP A 230 -7.79 20.22 -29.91
C TRP A 230 -7.33 21.12 -31.05
#